data_AF-A0A0D1LC60-F1
#
_entry.id   AF-A0A0D1LC60-F1
#
_cell.length_a   1.000
_cell.length_b   1.000
_cell.length_c   1.000
_cell.angle_alpha   90.00
_cell.angle_beta   90.00
_cell.angle_gamma   90.00
#
_symmetry.space_group_name_H-M   'P 1'
#
loop_
_entity.id
_entity.type
_entity.pdbx_description
1 polymer ?
#
loop_
_entity_poly.entity_id
_entity_poly.type
_entity_poly.pdbx_seq_one_letter_code
_entity_poly.pdbx_strand_id
1 'polypeptide(L)'
;GPVANSRTNKAKALAPVRFFNPLSMRFARKATRQDIDDVTAAHANAAKLAIEAGFDAVEVHLGHNYFASSFLSPLINKRRDEFGGSLENRAKVARGTVQAVREAVGNQIAVIAKLNMSDGVRGGIPMEESLQTAKWLEEDGALDALELTAGSSLVNPMYLFRGDAPVKEFAANFKPPISWGIRMSGHKFFREYPYREAYLLRDARQFRAELKMPL
;
A
#
# COMPACT_ATOMS: atom_id res chain seq x y z
N GLY A 1 7.62 -0.39 5.54
CA GLY A 1 6.28 -0.94 5.90
C GLY A 1 6.35 -2.44 6.11
N PRO A 2 5.21 -3.11 6.39
CA PRO A 2 5.18 -4.54 6.70
C PRO A 2 5.60 -5.45 5.54
N VAL A 3 5.53 -4.97 4.29
CA VAL A 3 6.05 -5.65 3.08
C VAL A 3 7.59 -5.70 3.04
N ALA A 4 8.29 -4.85 3.80
CA ALA A 4 9.73 -4.68 3.67
C ALA A 4 10.51 -5.97 4.00
N ASN A 5 11.44 -6.34 3.13
CA ASN A 5 12.40 -7.40 3.39
C ASN A 5 13.64 -6.83 4.09
N SER A 6 13.63 -6.82 5.42
CA SER A 6 14.76 -6.30 6.22
C SER A 6 16.11 -7.02 6.03
N ARG A 7 16.18 -8.09 5.23
CA ARG A 7 17.46 -8.71 4.84
C ARG A 7 18.23 -7.85 3.83
N THR A 8 17.55 -7.03 3.03
CA THR A 8 18.19 -6.26 1.95
C THR A 8 18.94 -5.03 2.45
N ASN A 9 18.34 -4.28 3.38
CA ASN A 9 18.88 -2.99 3.85
C ASN A 9 19.19 -2.94 5.35
N LYS A 10 19.01 -4.06 6.08
CA LYS A 10 19.16 -4.18 7.54
C LYS A 10 18.27 -3.24 8.37
N ALA A 11 17.39 -2.45 7.75
CA ALA A 11 16.50 -1.54 8.43
C ALA A 11 15.37 -2.31 9.14
N LYS A 12 14.95 -1.83 10.30
CA LYS A 12 13.82 -2.40 11.02
C LYS A 12 12.53 -2.03 10.32
N ALA A 13 11.76 -3.03 9.88
CA ALA A 13 10.46 -2.80 9.28
C ALA A 13 9.48 -2.21 10.32
N LEU A 14 8.71 -1.22 9.90
CA LEU A 14 7.65 -0.58 10.69
C LEU A 14 6.27 -0.99 10.17
N ALA A 15 5.32 -1.11 11.08
CA ALA A 15 3.92 -1.42 10.84
C ALA A 15 3.02 -0.75 11.91
N PRO A 16 1.70 -0.62 11.68
CA PRO A 16 0.79 -0.01 12.66
C PRO A 16 0.77 -0.78 13.99
N VAL A 17 0.96 -2.09 13.95
CA VAL A 17 1.09 -2.97 15.12
C VAL A 17 2.32 -3.86 14.95
N ARG A 18 2.72 -4.60 15.99
CA ARG A 18 3.71 -5.66 15.83
C ARG A 18 3.13 -6.71 14.87
N PHE A 19 3.78 -6.90 13.72
CA PHE A 19 3.27 -7.73 12.64
C PHE A 19 4.32 -8.74 12.20
N PHE A 20 3.95 -10.01 12.06
CA PHE A 20 4.84 -11.02 11.51
C PHE A 20 4.74 -11.03 9.98
N ASN A 21 5.82 -10.70 9.27
CA ASN A 21 5.87 -10.83 7.82
C ASN A 21 6.34 -12.26 7.46
N PRO A 22 5.45 -13.11 6.89
CA PRO A 22 5.80 -14.47 6.52
C PRO A 22 6.79 -14.54 5.36
N LEU A 23 6.81 -13.54 4.46
CA LEU A 23 7.72 -13.52 3.32
C LEU A 23 9.18 -13.30 3.77
N SER A 24 9.40 -12.46 4.77
CA SER A 24 10.75 -12.21 5.32
C SER A 24 11.08 -13.03 6.56
N MET A 25 10.12 -13.78 7.11
CA MET A 25 10.22 -14.51 8.39
C MET A 25 10.70 -13.62 9.55
N ARG A 26 10.21 -12.37 9.63
CA ARG A 26 10.63 -11.37 10.62
C ARG A 26 9.45 -10.53 11.10
N PHE A 27 9.58 -10.00 12.32
CA PHE A 27 8.61 -9.06 12.87
C PHE A 27 8.91 -7.62 12.44
N ALA A 28 7.88 -6.94 11.94
CA ALA A 28 7.84 -5.49 11.92
C ALA A 28 7.48 -4.96 13.32
N ARG A 29 8.14 -3.88 13.73
CA ARG A 29 7.87 -3.19 15.00
C ARG A 29 6.64 -2.30 14.86
N LYS A 30 5.86 -2.17 15.94
CA LYS A 30 4.82 -1.14 16.07
C LYS A 30 5.47 0.24 15.93
N ALA A 31 5.02 1.02 14.94
CA ALA A 31 5.46 2.40 14.73
C ALA A 31 4.96 3.29 15.88
N THR A 32 5.84 4.11 16.44
CA THR A 32 5.52 5.19 17.36
C THR A 32 5.03 6.42 16.58
N ARG A 33 4.61 7.46 17.29
CA ARG A 33 4.31 8.77 16.69
C ARG A 33 5.53 9.30 15.92
N GLN A 34 6.68 9.35 16.60
CA GLN A 34 7.95 9.77 16.02
C GLN A 34 8.33 8.97 14.76
N ASP A 35 8.15 7.64 14.78
CA ASP A 35 8.46 6.82 13.59
C ASP A 35 7.60 7.21 12.38
N ILE A 36 6.33 7.56 12.60
CA ILE A 36 5.44 7.99 11.53
C ILE A 36 5.88 9.38 11.02
N ASP A 37 6.25 10.29 11.93
CA ASP A 37 6.75 11.62 11.56
C ASP A 37 8.06 11.55 10.78
N ASP A 38 8.99 10.70 11.21
CA ASP A 38 10.26 10.48 10.52
C ASP A 38 10.02 9.93 9.10
N VAL A 39 9.09 8.98 8.94
CA VAL A 39 8.74 8.44 7.61
C VAL A 39 8.05 9.50 6.75
N THR A 40 7.16 10.31 7.30
CA THR A 40 6.51 11.42 6.60
C THR A 40 7.54 12.44 6.12
N ALA A 41 8.45 12.87 7.01
CA ALA A 41 9.53 13.79 6.67
C ALA A 41 10.48 13.19 5.62
N ALA A 42 10.75 11.88 5.67
CA ALA A 42 11.56 11.21 4.67
C ALA A 42 10.91 11.21 3.28
N HIS A 43 9.57 11.08 3.17
CA HIS A 43 8.87 11.21 1.87
C HIS A 43 8.96 12.64 1.33
N ALA A 44 8.74 13.64 2.20
CA ALA A 44 8.88 15.05 1.83
C ALA A 44 10.31 15.37 1.33
N ASN A 45 11.34 14.88 2.02
CA ASN A 45 12.72 15.05 1.59
C ASN A 45 13.02 14.31 0.28
N ALA A 46 12.52 13.08 0.12
CA ALA A 46 12.68 12.33 -1.13
C ALA A 46 12.06 13.05 -2.33
N ALA A 47 10.94 13.74 -2.14
CA ALA A 47 10.31 14.54 -3.20
C ALA A 47 11.16 15.76 -3.60
N LYS A 48 11.83 16.41 -2.64
CA LYS A 48 12.80 17.47 -2.96
C LYS A 48 13.99 16.96 -3.76
N LEU A 49 14.52 15.79 -3.38
CA LEU A 49 15.58 15.14 -4.14
C LEU A 49 15.13 14.75 -5.56
N ALA A 50 13.85 14.39 -5.75
CA ALA A 50 13.31 14.13 -7.07
C ALA A 50 13.30 15.40 -7.95
N ILE A 51 12.98 16.57 -7.37
CA ILE A 51 13.11 17.86 -8.07
C ILE A 51 14.57 18.11 -8.47
N GLU A 52 15.51 17.93 -7.54
CA GLU A 52 16.95 18.12 -7.82
C GLU A 52 17.46 17.19 -8.93
N ALA A 53 16.88 15.99 -9.04
CA ALA A 53 17.19 15.03 -10.08
C ALA A 53 16.47 15.30 -11.42
N GLY A 54 15.57 16.30 -11.50
CA GLY A 54 14.87 16.69 -12.71
C GLY A 54 13.62 15.88 -13.03
N PHE A 55 12.98 15.25 -12.04
CA PHE A 55 11.67 14.61 -12.24
C PHE A 55 10.56 15.65 -12.32
N ASP A 56 9.62 15.48 -13.25
CA ASP A 56 8.44 16.35 -13.40
C ASP A 56 7.27 15.97 -12.48
N ALA A 57 7.32 14.78 -11.89
CA ALA A 57 6.26 14.25 -11.02
C ALA A 57 6.81 13.25 -9.99
N VAL A 58 6.10 13.15 -8.87
CA VAL A 58 6.30 12.10 -7.86
C VAL A 58 4.99 11.38 -7.59
N GLU A 59 5.07 10.07 -7.32
CA GLU A 59 3.93 9.28 -6.90
C GLU A 59 4.12 8.76 -5.47
N VAL A 60 3.21 9.15 -4.57
CA VAL A 60 3.15 8.65 -3.19
C VAL A 60 2.44 7.30 -3.17
N HIS A 61 3.14 6.25 -2.75
CA HIS A 61 2.55 4.91 -2.75
C HIS A 61 1.69 4.64 -1.50
N LEU A 62 0.37 4.68 -1.66
CA LEU A 62 -0.65 4.44 -0.63
C LEU A 62 -1.35 3.07 -0.76
N GLY A 63 -0.76 2.14 -1.52
CA GLY A 63 -1.35 0.85 -1.87
C GLY A 63 -0.60 -0.38 -1.33
N HIS A 64 -1.13 -1.55 -1.68
CA HIS A 64 -0.54 -2.88 -1.52
C HIS A 64 -0.06 -3.26 -0.11
N ASN A 65 -0.63 -2.67 0.93
CA ASN A 65 -0.22 -2.83 2.32
C ASN A 65 1.27 -2.48 2.60
N TYR A 66 1.86 -1.57 1.80
CA TYR A 66 3.06 -0.85 2.22
C TYR A 66 2.78 0.04 3.43
N PHE A 67 3.72 0.90 3.84
CA PHE A 67 3.63 1.58 5.13
C PHE A 67 2.29 2.31 5.34
N ALA A 68 1.95 3.32 4.53
CA ALA A 68 0.69 4.05 4.67
C ALA A 68 -0.55 3.15 4.46
N SER A 69 -0.55 2.32 3.41
CA SER A 69 -1.64 1.36 3.14
C SER A 69 -1.90 0.38 4.29
N SER A 70 -0.85 -0.01 5.02
CA SER A 70 -1.02 -0.89 6.19
C SER A 70 -1.75 -0.23 7.34
N PHE A 71 -1.67 1.10 7.48
CA PHE A 71 -2.52 1.85 8.42
C PHE A 71 -3.96 1.94 7.93
N LEU A 72 -4.18 2.05 6.61
CA LEU A 72 -5.52 2.00 6.03
C LEU A 72 -6.19 0.63 6.21
N SER A 73 -5.46 -0.49 6.17
CA SER A 73 -6.08 -1.82 6.22
C SER A 73 -6.61 -2.18 7.62
N PRO A 74 -7.92 -2.39 7.81
CA PRO A 74 -8.46 -2.83 9.09
C PRO A 74 -8.02 -4.25 9.47
N LEU A 75 -7.55 -5.05 8.51
CA LEU A 75 -6.96 -6.37 8.76
C LEU A 75 -5.65 -6.26 9.54
N ILE A 76 -4.82 -5.28 9.18
CA ILE A 76 -3.47 -5.10 9.70
C ILE A 76 -3.44 -4.09 10.85
N ASN A 77 -4.14 -2.97 10.72
CA ASN A 77 -4.16 -1.92 11.72
C ASN A 77 -5.19 -2.19 12.81
N LYS A 78 -4.72 -2.75 13.93
CA LYS A 78 -5.51 -2.98 15.14
C LYS A 78 -5.18 -1.99 16.27
N ARG A 79 -4.66 -0.81 15.93
CA ARG A 79 -4.37 0.24 16.93
C ARG A 79 -5.65 0.79 17.53
N ARG A 80 -5.53 1.29 18.77
CA ARG A 80 -6.62 1.96 19.53
C ARG A 80 -6.28 3.41 19.87
N ASP A 81 -5.18 3.92 19.32
CA ASP A 81 -4.82 5.32 19.41
C ASP A 81 -5.31 6.06 18.17
N GLU A 82 -4.90 7.32 18.04
CA GLU A 82 -5.35 8.21 16.98
C GLU A 82 -4.97 7.78 15.55
N PHE A 83 -4.17 6.72 15.38
CA PHE A 83 -3.79 6.15 14.08
C PHE A 83 -4.53 4.84 13.76
N GLY A 84 -5.55 4.46 14.52
CA GLY A 84 -6.37 3.27 14.23
C GLY A 84 -7.80 3.35 14.76
N GLY A 85 -8.53 2.24 14.60
CA GLY A 85 -9.96 2.21 14.87
C GLY A 85 -10.75 2.75 13.67
N SER A 86 -11.29 3.96 13.79
CA SER A 86 -12.11 4.58 12.75
C SER A 86 -11.33 4.78 11.44
N LEU A 87 -12.05 4.94 10.34
CA LEU A 87 -11.43 5.21 9.04
C LEU A 87 -10.69 6.55 9.05
N GLU A 88 -11.21 7.60 9.70
CA GLU A 88 -10.52 8.88 9.79
C GLU A 88 -9.13 8.74 10.43
N ASN A 89 -9.06 8.02 11.56
CA ASN A 89 -7.80 7.77 12.26
C ASN A 89 -6.82 6.94 11.42
N ARG A 90 -7.31 5.91 10.74
CA ARG A 90 -6.49 5.07 9.84
C ARG A 90 -5.96 5.85 8.64
N ALA A 91 -6.73 6.82 8.14
CA ALA A 91 -6.37 7.65 6.98
C ALA A 91 -5.33 8.74 7.29
N LYS A 92 -5.13 9.12 8.57
CA LYS A 92 -4.18 10.18 8.96
C LYS A 92 -2.77 9.99 8.40
N VAL A 93 -2.25 8.76 8.41
CA VAL A 93 -0.88 8.49 7.91
C VAL A 93 -0.80 8.71 6.40
N ALA A 94 -1.80 8.26 5.65
CA ALA A 94 -1.83 8.42 4.20
C ALA A 94 -1.98 9.90 3.81
N ARG A 95 -2.98 10.58 4.38
CA ARG A 95 -3.24 12.01 4.12
C ARG A 95 -2.07 12.89 4.56
N GLY A 96 -1.54 12.66 5.77
CA GLY A 96 -0.38 13.41 6.28
C GLY A 96 0.88 13.23 5.45
N THR A 97 1.12 12.04 4.88
CA THR A 97 2.27 11.80 3.98
C THR A 97 2.13 12.60 2.69
N VAL A 98 0.95 12.59 2.07
CA VAL A 98 0.66 13.35 0.86
C VAL A 98 0.77 14.85 1.10
N GLN A 99 0.20 15.34 2.20
CA GLN A 99 0.26 16.74 2.58
C GLN A 99 1.71 17.23 2.76
N ALA A 100 2.53 16.46 3.49
CA ALA A 100 3.94 16.81 3.69
C ALA A 100 4.74 16.82 2.38
N VAL A 101 4.42 15.91 1.44
CA VAL A 101 5.04 15.91 0.11
C VAL A 101 4.63 17.16 -0.67
N ARG A 102 3.33 17.50 -0.71
CA ARG A 102 2.84 18.72 -1.37
C ARG A 102 3.50 19.97 -0.80
N GLU A 103 3.54 20.11 0.52
CA GLU A 103 4.17 21.25 1.20
C GLU A 103 5.66 21.37 0.87
N ALA A 104 6.35 20.24 0.71
CA ALA A 104 7.78 20.22 0.40
C ALA A 104 8.11 20.64 -1.04
N VAL A 105 7.24 20.35 -2.00
CA VAL A 105 7.49 20.60 -3.44
C VAL A 105 6.77 21.85 -3.96
N GLY A 106 5.71 22.29 -3.29
CA GLY A 106 4.84 23.37 -3.77
C GLY A 106 4.20 23.01 -5.10
N ASN A 107 4.31 23.90 -6.08
CA ASN A 107 3.77 23.72 -7.44
C ASN A 107 4.88 23.42 -8.47
N GLN A 108 6.08 23.02 -8.04
CA GLN A 108 7.22 22.80 -8.94
C GLN A 108 7.04 21.56 -9.82
N ILE A 109 6.44 20.51 -9.26
CA ILE A 109 6.22 19.21 -9.90
C ILE A 109 4.83 18.68 -9.54
N ALA A 110 4.34 17.72 -10.33
CA ALA A 110 3.08 17.06 -10.02
C ALA A 110 3.22 16.07 -8.84
N VAL A 111 2.21 16.03 -7.97
CA VAL A 111 2.10 15.07 -6.87
C VAL A 111 0.91 14.15 -7.12
N ILE A 112 1.21 12.87 -7.35
CA ILE A 112 0.24 11.81 -7.60
C ILE A 112 0.23 10.87 -6.40
N ALA A 113 -0.84 10.11 -6.18
CA ALA A 113 -0.80 8.98 -5.25
C ALA A 113 -1.40 7.71 -5.85
N LYS A 114 -0.79 6.56 -5.52
CA LYS A 114 -1.31 5.24 -5.88
C LYS A 114 -2.14 4.66 -4.75
N LEU A 115 -3.45 4.47 -4.94
CA LEU A 115 -4.38 4.01 -3.91
C LEU A 115 -5.05 2.68 -4.26
N ASN A 116 -5.09 1.76 -3.29
CA ASN A 116 -5.82 0.50 -3.43
C ASN A 116 -7.33 0.72 -3.39
N MET A 117 -8.05 0.46 -4.49
CA MET A 117 -9.50 0.36 -4.51
C MET A 117 -10.01 -0.72 -3.53
N SER A 118 -9.34 -1.87 -3.46
CA SER A 118 -9.60 -2.88 -2.43
C SER A 118 -8.38 -3.78 -2.23
N ASP A 119 -8.19 -4.31 -1.02
CA ASP A 119 -7.15 -5.33 -0.75
C ASP A 119 -7.50 -6.71 -1.35
N GLY A 120 -8.75 -6.94 -1.77
CA GLY A 120 -9.19 -8.21 -2.35
C GLY A 120 -9.21 -9.38 -1.36
N VAL A 121 -9.22 -9.10 -0.05
CA VAL A 121 -9.20 -10.09 1.03
C VAL A 121 -10.23 -9.73 2.10
N ARG A 122 -10.86 -10.74 2.70
CA ARG A 122 -11.84 -10.52 3.77
C ARG A 122 -11.19 -9.79 4.95
N GLY A 123 -11.80 -8.68 5.34
CA GLY A 123 -11.33 -7.84 6.45
C GLY A 123 -10.18 -6.89 6.10
N GLY A 124 -9.68 -6.90 4.86
CA GLY A 124 -8.76 -5.87 4.34
C GLY A 124 -9.50 -4.56 4.04
N ILE A 125 -8.87 -3.65 3.27
CA ILE A 125 -9.52 -2.40 2.85
C ILE A 125 -10.72 -2.73 1.94
N PRO A 126 -11.97 -2.44 2.37
CA PRO A 126 -13.13 -2.57 1.52
C PRO A 126 -13.22 -1.38 0.55
N MET A 127 -13.98 -1.57 -0.53
CA MET A 127 -14.10 -0.58 -1.62
C MET A 127 -14.62 0.77 -1.12
N GLU A 128 -15.61 0.72 -0.24
CA GLU A 128 -16.33 1.86 0.30
C GLU A 128 -15.42 2.75 1.14
N GLU A 129 -14.56 2.14 1.97
CA GLU A 129 -13.59 2.88 2.78
C GLU A 129 -12.45 3.46 1.92
N SER A 130 -12.01 2.73 0.89
CA SER A 130 -11.02 3.28 -0.04
C SER A 130 -11.59 4.47 -0.82
N LEU A 131 -12.84 4.38 -1.26
CA LEU A 131 -13.50 5.45 -1.99
C LEU A 131 -13.66 6.69 -1.10
N GLN A 132 -14.05 6.51 0.16
CA GLN A 132 -14.11 7.61 1.13
C GLN A 132 -12.72 8.21 1.39
N THR A 133 -11.67 7.39 1.46
CA THR A 133 -10.29 7.87 1.58
C THR A 133 -9.88 8.68 0.35
N ALA A 134 -10.27 8.26 -0.85
CA ALA A 134 -10.00 8.98 -2.09
C ALA A 134 -10.72 10.33 -2.14
N LYS A 135 -11.97 10.40 -1.68
CA LYS A 135 -12.71 11.67 -1.55
C LYS A 135 -12.00 12.64 -0.61
N TRP A 136 -11.52 12.18 0.54
CA TRP A 136 -10.74 13.04 1.43
C TRP A 136 -9.41 13.49 0.82
N LEU A 137 -8.71 12.62 0.07
CA LEU A 137 -7.48 13.01 -0.63
C LEU A 137 -7.74 14.05 -1.73
N GLU A 138 -8.89 13.98 -2.41
CA GLU A 138 -9.34 15.00 -3.36
C GLU A 138 -9.69 16.32 -2.64
N GLU A 139 -10.48 16.24 -1.56
CA GLU A 139 -10.89 17.40 -0.74
C GLU A 139 -9.69 18.13 -0.11
N ASP A 140 -8.62 17.40 0.23
CA ASP A 140 -7.36 17.98 0.73
C ASP A 140 -6.67 18.89 -0.29
N GLY A 141 -6.93 18.70 -1.59
CA GLY A 141 -6.34 19.52 -2.66
C GLY A 141 -4.83 19.35 -2.84
N ALA A 142 -4.22 18.34 -2.21
CA ALA A 142 -2.78 18.13 -2.22
C ALA A 142 -2.29 17.30 -3.42
N LEU A 143 -3.18 16.59 -4.12
CA LEU A 143 -2.86 15.74 -5.26
C LEU A 143 -3.30 16.35 -6.60
N ASP A 144 -2.49 16.14 -7.63
CA ASP A 144 -2.82 16.46 -9.02
C ASP A 144 -3.53 15.30 -9.72
N ALA A 145 -3.27 14.05 -9.29
CA ALA A 145 -3.93 12.86 -9.83
C ALA A 145 -3.93 11.71 -8.81
N LEU A 146 -4.78 10.72 -9.03
CA LEU A 146 -4.83 9.49 -8.23
C LEU A 146 -4.76 8.25 -9.13
N GLU A 147 -3.70 7.46 -9.00
CA GLU A 147 -3.60 6.18 -9.69
C GLU A 147 -4.33 5.08 -8.90
N LEU A 148 -5.32 4.46 -9.54
CA LEU A 148 -6.09 3.38 -8.92
C LEU A 148 -5.40 2.03 -9.10
N THR A 149 -5.25 1.29 -8.01
CA THR A 149 -4.73 -0.07 -8.01
C THR A 149 -5.53 -0.99 -7.08
N ALA A 150 -5.12 -2.24 -6.88
CA ALA A 150 -5.80 -3.16 -5.97
C ALA A 150 -4.89 -4.28 -5.46
N GLY A 151 -5.39 -5.04 -4.49
CA GLY A 151 -4.73 -6.24 -3.98
C GLY A 151 -3.74 -5.96 -2.85
N SER A 152 -3.05 -7.00 -2.41
CA SER A 152 -2.15 -6.93 -1.27
C SER A 152 -0.85 -7.66 -1.54
N SER A 153 0.29 -6.98 -1.40
CA SER A 153 1.59 -7.64 -1.48
C SER A 153 1.88 -8.57 -0.31
N LEU A 154 1.09 -8.52 0.77
CA LEU A 154 1.30 -9.32 1.98
C LEU A 154 0.44 -10.57 2.04
N VAL A 155 -0.84 -10.43 1.72
CA VAL A 155 -1.85 -11.47 2.01
C VAL A 155 -2.62 -11.92 0.78
N ASN A 156 -2.56 -11.18 -0.33
CA ASN A 156 -3.23 -11.57 -1.57
C ASN A 156 -2.59 -10.95 -2.83
N PRO A 157 -1.35 -11.36 -3.17
CA PRO A 157 -0.60 -10.75 -4.27
C PRO A 157 -1.24 -11.03 -5.63
N MET A 158 -1.82 -12.21 -5.81
CA MET A 158 -2.44 -12.63 -7.07
C MET A 158 -3.72 -11.84 -7.41
N TYR A 159 -4.30 -11.09 -6.48
CA TYR A 159 -5.46 -10.27 -6.77
C TYR A 159 -5.17 -9.18 -7.80
N LEU A 160 -3.96 -8.60 -7.76
CA LEU A 160 -3.52 -7.63 -8.76
C LEU A 160 -3.08 -8.32 -10.05
N PHE A 161 -2.21 -9.34 -9.95
CA PHE A 161 -1.58 -9.93 -11.12
C PHE A 161 -2.53 -10.78 -11.97
N ARG A 162 -3.54 -11.41 -11.35
CA ARG A 162 -4.46 -12.38 -12.00
C ARG A 162 -3.70 -13.52 -12.71
N GLY A 163 -4.45 -14.44 -13.29
CA GLY A 163 -3.93 -15.61 -14.00
C GLY A 163 -3.43 -16.71 -13.09
N ASP A 164 -2.61 -17.56 -13.68
CA ASP A 164 -2.05 -18.75 -13.05
C ASP A 164 -1.06 -18.37 -11.95
N ALA A 165 -1.17 -19.05 -10.82
CA ALA A 165 -0.29 -18.85 -9.70
C ALA A 165 1.12 -19.43 -10.00
N PRO A 166 2.20 -18.63 -9.94
CA PRO A 166 3.57 -19.10 -10.24
C PRO A 166 4.17 -19.86 -9.05
N VAL A 167 3.47 -20.90 -8.57
CA VAL A 167 3.82 -21.64 -7.35
C VAL A 167 5.17 -22.35 -7.51
N LYS A 168 5.46 -22.88 -8.70
CA LYS A 168 6.71 -23.62 -8.97
C LYS A 168 7.91 -22.68 -8.96
N GLU A 169 7.78 -21.55 -9.63
CA GLU A 169 8.79 -20.49 -9.74
C GLU A 169 9.03 -19.85 -8.38
N PHE A 170 7.95 -19.58 -7.62
CA PHE A 170 8.07 -19.07 -6.26
C PHE A 170 8.79 -20.06 -5.35
N ALA A 171 8.43 -21.35 -5.38
CA ALA A 171 9.10 -22.39 -4.60
C ALA A 171 10.59 -22.53 -4.92
N ALA A 172 11.02 -22.22 -6.14
CA ALA A 172 12.43 -22.28 -6.56
C ALA A 172 13.32 -21.27 -5.82
N ASN A 173 12.74 -20.21 -5.24
CA ASN A 173 13.48 -19.22 -4.43
C ASN A 173 13.83 -19.73 -3.02
N PHE A 174 13.36 -20.91 -2.62
CA PHE A 174 13.55 -21.47 -1.30
C PHE A 174 14.31 -22.80 -1.35
N LYS A 175 15.07 -23.11 -0.30
CA LYS A 175 15.73 -24.41 -0.14
C LYS A 175 14.76 -25.44 0.50
N PRO A 176 14.92 -26.74 0.24
CA PRO A 176 14.25 -27.77 1.01
C PRO A 176 14.53 -27.63 2.53
N PRO A 177 13.56 -27.95 3.41
CA PRO A 177 12.24 -28.52 3.12
C PRO A 177 11.16 -27.48 2.77
N ILE A 178 11.46 -26.18 2.85
CA ILE A 178 10.47 -25.10 2.64
C ILE A 178 9.90 -25.13 1.23
N SER A 179 10.74 -25.34 0.21
CA SER A 179 10.31 -25.42 -1.18
C SER A 179 9.32 -26.56 -1.44
N TRP A 180 9.47 -27.70 -0.76
CA TRP A 180 8.51 -28.81 -0.85
C TRP A 180 7.16 -28.44 -0.24
N GLY A 181 7.17 -27.81 0.93
CA GLY A 181 5.94 -27.32 1.57
C GLY A 181 5.19 -26.32 0.69
N ILE A 182 5.92 -25.39 0.05
CA ILE A 182 5.34 -24.42 -0.89
C ILE A 182 4.76 -25.13 -2.13
N ARG A 183 5.45 -26.10 -2.73
CA ARG A 183 4.90 -26.83 -3.89
C ARG A 183 3.60 -27.57 -3.56
N MET A 184 3.49 -28.13 -2.36
CA MET A 184 2.32 -28.88 -1.91
C MET A 184 1.13 -27.99 -1.52
N SER A 185 1.37 -26.78 -1.01
CA SER A 185 0.34 -25.94 -0.40
C SER A 185 0.23 -24.51 -0.96
N GLY A 186 1.10 -24.15 -1.90
CA GLY A 186 1.25 -22.79 -2.41
C GLY A 186 0.01 -22.25 -3.11
N HIS A 187 -0.78 -23.09 -3.77
CA HIS A 187 -2.07 -22.69 -4.38
C HIS A 187 -3.10 -22.20 -3.36
N LYS A 188 -2.93 -22.49 -2.06
CA LYS A 188 -3.78 -21.91 -0.99
C LYS A 188 -3.42 -20.45 -0.69
N PHE A 189 -2.14 -20.08 -0.88
CA PHE A 189 -1.64 -18.72 -0.67
C PHE A 189 -1.70 -17.90 -1.96
N PHE A 190 -1.25 -18.46 -3.07
CA PHE A 190 -1.41 -17.92 -4.41
C PHE A 190 -2.73 -18.39 -5.00
N ARG A 191 -3.80 -17.65 -4.68
CA ARG A 191 -5.11 -17.88 -5.30
C ARG A 191 -5.03 -17.56 -6.78
N GLU A 192 -5.60 -18.43 -7.60
CA GLU A 192 -5.78 -18.16 -9.02
C GLU A 192 -7.02 -17.27 -9.20
N TYR A 193 -6.84 -16.24 -10.01
CA TYR A 193 -7.92 -15.33 -10.38
C TYR A 193 -7.99 -15.27 -11.88
N PRO A 194 -9.06 -15.77 -12.53
CA PRO A 194 -9.16 -15.76 -13.99
C PRO A 194 -8.88 -14.36 -14.53
N TYR A 195 -7.93 -14.28 -15.47
CA TYR A 195 -7.69 -13.05 -16.18
C TYR A 195 -8.87 -12.77 -17.11
N ARG A 196 -9.27 -11.50 -17.15
CA ARG A 196 -10.17 -10.97 -18.17
C ARG A 196 -9.67 -9.57 -18.51
N GLU A 197 -9.87 -9.14 -19.74
CA GLU A 197 -9.53 -7.79 -20.15
C GLU A 197 -10.19 -6.76 -19.22
N ALA A 198 -9.43 -5.71 -18.86
CA ALA A 198 -9.88 -4.62 -18.00
C ALA A 198 -10.57 -5.10 -16.70
N TYR A 199 -10.01 -6.10 -16.02
CA TYR A 199 -10.63 -6.73 -14.83
C TYR A 199 -10.90 -5.79 -13.66
N LEU A 200 -10.23 -4.62 -13.60
CA LEU A 200 -10.47 -3.55 -12.62
C LEU A 200 -11.45 -2.47 -13.10
N LEU A 201 -11.90 -2.50 -14.37
CA LEU A 201 -12.73 -1.43 -14.98
C LEU A 201 -14.01 -1.15 -14.19
N ARG A 202 -14.68 -2.20 -13.71
CA ARG A 202 -15.90 -2.05 -12.91
C ARG A 202 -15.65 -1.27 -11.62
N ASP A 203 -14.54 -1.53 -10.96
CA ASP A 203 -14.18 -0.91 -9.69
C ASP A 203 -13.72 0.53 -9.93
N ALA A 204 -12.86 0.73 -10.94
CA ALA A 204 -12.39 2.05 -11.36
C ALA A 204 -13.54 2.99 -11.77
N ARG A 205 -14.59 2.47 -12.43
CA ARG A 205 -15.79 3.25 -12.78
C ARG A 205 -16.53 3.80 -11.57
N GLN A 206 -16.50 3.10 -10.42
CA GLN A 206 -17.12 3.61 -9.20
C GLN A 206 -16.35 4.80 -8.63
N PHE A 207 -15.01 4.76 -8.68
CA PHE A 207 -14.17 5.90 -8.30
C PHE A 207 -14.35 7.08 -9.25
N ARG A 208 -14.36 6.81 -10.56
CA ARG A 208 -14.53 7.87 -11.56
C ARG A 208 -15.88 8.59 -11.44
N ALA A 209 -16.93 7.88 -11.03
CA ALA A 209 -18.26 8.46 -10.83
C ALA A 209 -18.33 9.46 -9.66
N GLU A 210 -17.40 9.36 -8.70
CA GLU A 210 -17.48 10.06 -7.42
C GLU A 210 -16.39 11.12 -7.25
N LEU A 211 -15.26 10.95 -7.94
CA LEU A 211 -14.14 11.89 -7.93
C LEU A 211 -14.21 12.80 -9.15
N LYS A 212 -13.60 13.99 -9.07
CA LYS A 212 -13.44 14.97 -10.14
C LYS A 212 -11.98 15.16 -10.58
N MET A 213 -11.03 14.81 -9.72
CA MET A 213 -9.60 14.87 -10.00
C MET A 213 -9.19 13.89 -11.11
N PRO A 214 -8.07 14.11 -11.80
CA PRO A 214 -7.50 13.12 -12.73
C PRO A 214 -7.30 11.74 -12.08
N LEU A 215 -7.64 10.69 -12.83
CA LEU A 215 -7.50 9.26 -12.48
C LEU A 215 -6.75 8.52 -13.59
#